data_AF-A0A1Q9E629-F1
#
_entry.id   AF-A0A1Q9E629-F1
#
_cell.length_a   1.000
_cell.length_b   1.000
_cell.length_c   1.000
_cell.angle_alpha   90.00
_cell.angle_beta   90.00
_cell.angle_gamma   90.00
#
_symmetry.space_group_name_H-M   'P 1'
#
loop_
_entity.id
_entity.type
_entity.pdbx_description
1 polymer ?
#
loop_
_entity_poly.entity_id
_entity_poly.type
_entity_poly.pdbx_seq_one_letter_code
_entity_poly.pdbx_strand_id
1 'polypeptide(L)'
;MASNSFTRALWWALPFLLLVVVLSCATVFPDILEGLGIGALMQCVSSESTRNAVFPCRRPIRHAVVQETWWLPKVSTRINDLMAEDGPLLPYLLLVMQLYTSTVEKSAPKSAWWCPWWCVVVVCWAAMTAVRMVIFLCVHPYNFYFSDHIFLLNSMMAQIQMSLAMTIYRRESCPGPECWYFLEVTLAWALVFLTLVEAFMTAWLYHTCFASWLALLVSTIIFQSTACIFRCLLRCAPIDEKRSKLINGDSRRERGSRV
;
A
#
# COMPACT_ATOMS: atom_id res chain seq x y z
N MET A 1 -21.55 -13.98 12.80
CA MET A 1 -20.49 -14.82 12.21
C MET A 1 -19.16 -14.44 12.85
N ALA A 2 -18.59 -15.31 13.68
CA ALA A 2 -17.29 -15.09 14.30
C ALA A 2 -16.18 -15.34 13.26
N SER A 3 -15.81 -14.31 12.51
CA SER A 3 -14.59 -14.33 11.70
C SER A 3 -13.40 -14.49 12.65
N ASN A 4 -12.64 -15.58 12.49
CA ASN A 4 -11.47 -15.87 13.31
C ASN A 4 -10.53 -14.66 13.34
N SER A 5 -10.01 -14.29 14.51
CA SER A 5 -9.02 -13.21 14.64
C SER A 5 -7.84 -13.35 13.67
N PHE A 6 -7.49 -14.60 13.35
CA PHE A 6 -6.50 -14.99 12.36
C PHE A 6 -6.83 -14.55 10.93
N THR A 7 -8.06 -14.78 10.44
CA THR A 7 -8.44 -14.41 9.06
C THR A 7 -8.42 -12.89 8.89
N ARG A 8 -8.78 -12.13 9.94
CA ARG A 8 -8.65 -10.67 9.96
C ARG A 8 -7.20 -10.19 10.02
N ALA A 9 -6.33 -10.92 10.72
CA ALA A 9 -4.90 -10.63 10.73
C ALA A 9 -4.30 -10.78 9.32
N LEU A 10 -4.61 -11.91 8.68
CA LEU A 10 -4.14 -12.26 7.35
C LEU A 10 -4.64 -11.29 6.27
N TRP A 11 -5.93 -10.97 6.26
CA TRP A 11 -6.52 -10.04 5.28
C TRP A 11 -5.85 -8.66 5.27
N TRP A 12 -5.43 -8.18 6.44
CA TRP A 12 -4.73 -6.90 6.55
C TRP A 12 -3.25 -6.97 6.13
N ALA A 13 -2.59 -8.11 6.39
CA ALA A 13 -1.20 -8.32 6.01
C ALA A 13 -1.05 -8.68 4.51
N LEU A 14 -2.12 -9.17 3.88
CA LEU A 14 -2.12 -9.69 2.52
C LEU A 14 -1.54 -8.71 1.47
N PRO A 15 -1.86 -7.40 1.46
CA PRO A 15 -1.27 -6.47 0.49
C PRO A 15 0.27 -6.42 0.56
N PHE A 16 0.83 -6.38 1.77
CA PHE A 16 2.28 -6.39 1.96
C PHE A 16 2.90 -7.74 1.60
N LEU A 17 2.26 -8.86 1.94
CA LEU A 17 2.73 -10.19 1.54
C LEU A 17 2.77 -10.33 0.02
N LEU A 18 1.75 -9.83 -0.68
CA LEU A 18 1.73 -9.80 -2.14
C LEU A 18 2.88 -8.95 -2.71
N LEU A 19 3.22 -7.82 -2.09
CA LEU A 19 4.37 -7.00 -2.50
C LEU A 19 5.69 -7.78 -2.38
N VAL A 20 5.89 -8.50 -1.28
CA VAL A 20 7.08 -9.36 -1.08
C VAL A 20 7.15 -10.45 -2.14
N VAL A 21 6.02 -11.12 -2.43
CA VAL A 21 5.95 -12.16 -3.48
C VAL A 21 6.26 -11.57 -4.85
N VAL A 22 5.68 -10.42 -5.18
CA VAL A 22 5.89 -9.74 -6.47
C VAL A 22 7.36 -9.33 -6.64
N LEU A 23 7.99 -8.77 -5.61
CA LEU A 23 9.42 -8.44 -5.64
C LEU A 23 10.30 -9.69 -5.75
N SER A 24 9.92 -10.77 -5.08
CA SER A 24 10.61 -12.07 -5.22
C SER A 24 10.52 -12.59 -6.65
N CYS A 25 9.32 -12.58 -7.25
CA CYS A 25 9.14 -12.94 -8.65
C CYS A 25 9.96 -12.03 -9.56
N ALA A 26 9.91 -10.71 -9.38
CA ALA A 26 10.63 -9.76 -10.21
C ALA A 26 12.15 -9.95 -10.17
N THR A 27 12.69 -10.34 -9.00
CA THR A 27 14.13 -10.48 -8.80
C THR A 27 14.68 -11.87 -9.12
N VAL A 28 13.88 -12.94 -8.93
CA VAL A 28 14.30 -14.34 -9.12
C VAL A 28 13.92 -14.90 -10.50
N PHE A 29 12.75 -14.55 -11.02
CA PHE A 29 12.25 -15.12 -12.27
C PHE A 29 13.18 -14.91 -13.49
N PRO A 30 13.93 -13.80 -13.63
CA PRO A 30 14.84 -13.71 -14.75
C PRO A 30 16.04 -14.67 -14.62
N ASP A 31 16.47 -15.07 -13.40
CA ASP A 31 17.52 -16.10 -13.21
C ASP A 31 17.02 -17.48 -13.65
N ILE A 32 15.75 -17.78 -13.35
CA ILE A 32 15.09 -19.02 -13.77
C ILE A 32 15.02 -19.09 -15.30
N LEU A 33 14.59 -18.01 -15.97
CA LEU A 33 14.50 -17.98 -17.43
C LEU A 33 15.85 -18.14 -18.12
N GLU A 34 16.91 -17.56 -17.53
CA GLU A 34 18.28 -17.70 -18.00
C GLU A 34 18.78 -19.15 -17.86
N GLY A 35 18.53 -19.78 -16.71
CA GLY A 35 18.84 -21.20 -16.48
C GLY A 35 18.08 -22.16 -17.39
N LEU A 36 16.89 -21.78 -17.86
CA LEU A 36 16.09 -22.54 -18.82
C LEU A 36 16.53 -22.32 -20.28
N GLY A 37 17.54 -21.49 -20.56
CA GLY A 37 18.01 -21.20 -21.91
C GLY A 37 17.06 -20.31 -22.73
N ILE A 38 16.01 -19.75 -22.11
CA ILE A 38 15.05 -18.84 -22.75
C ILE A 38 15.63 -17.41 -22.84
N GLY A 39 16.74 -17.15 -22.14
CA GLY A 39 17.37 -15.84 -22.01
C GLY A 39 17.95 -15.23 -23.30
N ALA A 40 18.06 -15.98 -24.41
CA ALA A 40 18.59 -15.46 -25.68
C ALA A 40 17.74 -14.31 -26.29
N LEU A 41 16.47 -14.18 -25.89
CA LEU A 41 15.57 -13.09 -26.31
C LEU A 41 15.68 -11.83 -25.44
N MET A 42 16.37 -11.89 -24.30
CA MET A 42 16.58 -10.75 -23.39
C MET A 42 18.04 -10.32 -23.44
N GLN A 43 18.47 -9.77 -24.57
CA GLN A 43 19.81 -9.19 -24.68
C GLN A 43 19.95 -8.01 -23.71
N CYS A 44 20.73 -8.23 -22.65
CA CYS A 44 21.19 -7.19 -21.74
C CYS A 44 22.06 -6.19 -22.53
N VAL A 45 21.52 -5.00 -22.83
CA VAL A 45 22.36 -3.86 -23.19
C VAL A 45 23.01 -3.38 -21.89
N SER A 46 24.19 -3.90 -21.57
CA SER A 46 25.01 -3.31 -20.51
C SER A 46 25.39 -1.91 -20.96
N SER A 47 24.79 -0.87 -20.38
CA SER A 47 25.32 0.48 -20.57
C SER A 47 26.74 0.50 -20.01
N GLU A 48 27.65 1.09 -20.77
CA GLU A 48 29.10 1.12 -20.51
C GLU A 48 29.46 1.82 -19.17
N SER A 49 28.47 2.39 -18.49
CA SER A 49 28.53 3.09 -17.20
C SER A 49 28.88 2.18 -16.00
N THR A 50 28.77 0.86 -16.13
CA THR A 50 29.01 -0.08 -15.01
C THR A 50 30.48 -0.46 -14.76
N ARG A 51 31.45 0.02 -15.55
CA ARG A 51 32.88 -0.36 -15.37
C ARG A 51 33.53 0.11 -14.06
N ASN A 52 32.92 1.05 -13.32
CA ASN A 52 33.49 1.61 -12.09
C ASN A 52 32.72 1.26 -10.80
N ALA A 53 31.73 0.35 -10.84
CA ALA A 53 31.00 -0.05 -9.64
C ALA A 53 31.87 -0.98 -8.77
N VAL A 54 32.31 -0.49 -7.59
CA VAL A 54 33.21 -1.17 -6.64
C VAL A 54 32.61 -2.44 -6.00
N PHE A 55 31.31 -2.67 -6.16
CA PHE A 55 30.66 -3.91 -5.75
C PHE A 55 30.34 -4.79 -6.97
N PRO A 56 30.64 -6.11 -6.92
CA PRO A 56 30.22 -7.02 -7.97
C PRO A 56 28.69 -7.11 -7.97
N CYS A 57 28.05 -6.30 -8.80
CA CYS A 57 26.62 -6.44 -9.09
C CYS A 57 26.42 -7.82 -9.71
N ARG A 58 25.73 -8.72 -8.99
CA ARG A 58 25.37 -10.06 -9.50
C ARG A 58 24.51 -9.99 -10.77
N ARG A 59 23.89 -8.83 -11.06
CA ARG A 59 23.10 -8.59 -12.25
C ARG A 59 23.24 -7.15 -12.76
N PRO A 60 23.54 -6.91 -14.05
CA PRO A 60 23.49 -5.58 -14.64
C PRO A 60 22.04 -5.06 -14.71
N ILE A 61 21.87 -3.74 -14.58
CA ILE A 61 20.57 -3.07 -14.78
C ILE A 61 20.09 -3.39 -16.19
N ARG A 62 18.94 -4.04 -16.32
CA ARG A 62 18.32 -4.30 -17.63
C ARG A 62 17.62 -3.02 -18.08
N HIS A 63 18.37 -2.10 -18.69
CA HIS A 63 17.76 -1.14 -19.59
C HIS A 63 17.23 -1.94 -20.77
N ALA A 64 16.05 -2.55 -20.61
CA ALA A 64 15.36 -3.16 -21.72
C ALA A 64 15.12 -2.03 -22.71
N VAL A 65 15.83 -2.06 -23.84
CA VAL A 65 15.31 -1.47 -25.07
C VAL A 65 14.07 -2.31 -25.34
N VAL A 66 12.93 -1.89 -24.79
CA VAL A 66 11.65 -2.58 -24.95
C VAL A 66 11.45 -2.69 -26.45
N GLN A 67 11.64 -3.88 -26.99
CA GLN A 67 11.49 -4.14 -28.41
C GLN A 67 10.07 -3.68 -28.78
N GLU A 68 10.00 -2.68 -29.65
CA GLU A 68 8.82 -1.89 -29.95
C GLU A 68 7.66 -2.79 -30.43
N THR A 69 6.84 -3.26 -29.49
CA THR A 69 5.55 -3.86 -29.80
C THR A 69 4.56 -2.70 -30.02
N TRP A 70 4.56 -2.15 -31.23
CA TRP A 70 3.85 -0.97 -31.80
C TRP A 70 2.61 -0.34 -31.13
N TRP A 71 1.88 -0.99 -30.22
CA TRP A 71 0.71 -0.44 -29.50
C TRP A 71 0.89 -0.33 -27.97
N LEU A 72 1.78 -1.13 -27.36
CA LEU A 72 2.10 -1.08 -25.92
C LEU A 72 2.84 0.19 -25.47
N PRO A 73 3.73 0.84 -26.26
CA PRO A 73 4.55 1.94 -25.79
C PRO A 73 3.73 3.13 -25.32
N LYS A 74 2.72 3.57 -26.09
CA LYS A 74 1.99 4.82 -25.79
C LYS A 74 1.12 4.73 -24.54
N VAL A 75 0.54 3.57 -24.28
CA VAL A 75 -0.27 3.34 -23.08
C VAL A 75 0.65 3.11 -21.89
N SER A 76 1.72 2.33 -22.07
CA SER A 76 2.72 2.08 -21.02
C SER A 76 3.40 3.36 -20.57
N THR A 77 3.88 4.22 -21.48
CA THR A 77 4.53 5.49 -21.12
C THR A 77 3.56 6.40 -20.39
N ARG A 78 2.32 6.55 -20.85
CA ARG A 78 1.33 7.41 -20.16
C ARG A 78 0.98 6.89 -18.77
N ILE A 79 0.86 5.57 -18.59
CA ILE A 79 0.60 4.99 -17.27
C ILE A 79 1.81 5.19 -16.37
N ASN A 80 3.02 5.01 -16.90
CA ASN A 80 4.26 5.19 -16.16
C ASN A 80 4.46 6.65 -15.75
N ASP A 81 4.18 7.60 -16.65
CA ASP A 81 4.23 9.04 -16.39
C ASP A 81 3.20 9.43 -15.32
N LEU A 82 1.97 8.91 -15.44
CA LEU A 82 0.93 9.13 -14.43
C LEU A 82 1.31 8.55 -13.06
N MET A 83 1.90 7.34 -13.03
CA MET A 83 2.35 6.73 -11.77
C MET A 83 3.56 7.47 -11.18
N ALA A 84 4.46 7.98 -12.02
CA ALA A 84 5.63 8.71 -11.59
C ALA A 84 5.25 10.10 -11.04
N GLU A 85 4.36 10.84 -11.72
CA GLU A 85 3.97 12.20 -11.32
C GLU A 85 2.87 12.18 -10.23
N ASP A 86 1.79 11.44 -10.47
CA ASP A 86 0.59 11.47 -9.62
C ASP A 86 0.46 10.27 -8.68
N GLY A 87 1.23 9.20 -8.89
CA GLY A 87 1.21 8.00 -8.04
C GLY A 87 1.31 8.31 -6.54
N PRO A 88 2.21 9.21 -6.09
CA PRO A 88 2.31 9.58 -4.68
C PRO A 88 1.05 10.23 -4.08
N LEU A 89 0.13 10.73 -4.92
CA LEU A 89 -1.14 11.34 -4.54
C LEU A 89 -2.30 10.34 -4.46
N LEU A 90 -2.19 9.18 -5.11
CA LEU A 90 -3.27 8.18 -5.17
C LEU A 90 -3.84 7.77 -3.79
N PRO A 91 -3.01 7.54 -2.75
CA PRO A 91 -3.56 7.18 -1.44
C PRO A 91 -4.44 8.29 -0.86
N TYR A 92 -4.18 9.56 -1.17
CA TYR A 92 -4.99 10.66 -0.65
C TYR A 92 -6.43 10.65 -1.18
N LEU A 93 -6.67 10.05 -2.33
CA LEU A 93 -8.03 9.82 -2.82
C LEU A 93 -8.82 8.93 -1.85
N LEU A 94 -8.18 7.86 -1.32
CA LEU A 94 -8.77 7.04 -0.26
C LEU A 94 -8.98 7.86 1.00
N LEU A 95 -8.01 8.67 1.42
CA LEU A 95 -8.14 9.49 2.62
C LEU A 95 -9.33 10.45 2.51
N VAL A 96 -9.44 11.19 1.41
CA VAL A 96 -10.55 12.13 1.17
C VAL A 96 -11.88 11.39 1.19
N MET A 97 -11.96 10.24 0.52
CA MET A 97 -13.16 9.41 0.53
C MET A 97 -13.52 8.96 1.95
N GLN A 98 -12.55 8.50 2.74
CA GLN A 98 -12.77 8.06 4.11
C GLN A 98 -13.19 9.19 5.05
N LEU A 99 -12.63 10.39 4.86
CA LEU A 99 -13.04 11.58 5.60
C LEU A 99 -14.48 11.96 5.24
N TYR A 100 -14.81 11.97 3.95
CA TYR A 100 -16.17 12.24 3.48
C TYR A 100 -17.18 11.26 4.10
N THR A 101 -16.96 9.95 3.96
CA THR A 101 -17.87 8.94 4.51
C THR A 101 -17.94 9.02 6.04
N SER A 102 -16.84 9.37 6.73
CA SER A 102 -16.83 9.54 8.19
C SER A 102 -17.68 10.73 8.66
N THR A 103 -17.70 11.83 7.89
CA THR A 103 -18.52 13.01 8.20
C THR A 103 -20.00 12.77 7.91
N VAL A 104 -20.33 12.11 6.79
CA VAL A 104 -21.71 11.80 6.39
C VAL A 104 -22.40 10.89 7.41
N GLU A 105 -21.72 9.86 7.88
CA GLU A 105 -22.35 8.89 8.77
C GLU A 105 -22.49 9.37 10.22
N LYS A 106 -21.88 10.52 10.60
CA LYS A 106 -21.77 10.98 12.00
C LYS A 106 -21.28 9.87 12.95
N SER A 107 -20.61 8.86 12.40
CA SER A 107 -20.16 7.62 13.05
C SER A 107 -18.79 7.74 13.68
N ALA A 108 -18.24 8.96 13.75
CA ALA A 108 -16.92 9.15 14.33
C ALA A 108 -16.93 8.62 15.77
N PRO A 109 -16.09 7.63 16.12
CA PRO A 109 -15.91 7.26 17.51
C PRO A 109 -15.51 8.53 18.24
N LYS A 110 -16.28 8.90 19.28
CA LYS A 110 -15.87 9.98 20.18
C LYS A 110 -14.59 9.52 20.83
N SER A 111 -13.47 9.99 20.30
CA SER A 111 -12.16 9.55 20.76
C SER A 111 -12.03 9.83 22.25
N ALA A 112 -11.33 8.91 22.88
CA ALA A 112 -10.77 9.14 24.20
C ALA A 112 -9.94 10.45 24.13
N TRP A 113 -10.40 11.47 24.85
CA TRP A 113 -9.58 12.60 25.29
C TRP A 113 -9.15 13.56 24.13
N TRP A 114 -9.86 14.69 23.97
CA TRP A 114 -9.49 15.96 23.28
C TRP A 114 -9.37 16.02 21.75
N CYS A 115 -9.09 14.93 21.01
CA CYS A 115 -8.79 15.02 19.56
C CYS A 115 -9.61 14.05 18.69
N PRO A 116 -10.47 14.53 17.75
CA PRO A 116 -11.26 13.65 16.88
C PRO A 116 -10.43 12.59 16.16
N TRP A 117 -10.96 11.38 16.00
CA TRP A 117 -10.20 10.28 15.37
C TRP A 117 -9.71 10.59 13.96
N TRP A 118 -10.48 11.35 13.18
CA TRP A 118 -10.05 11.80 11.85
C TRP A 118 -8.78 12.65 11.90
N CYS A 119 -8.56 13.44 12.96
CA CYS A 119 -7.32 14.19 13.15
C CYS A 119 -6.13 13.25 13.31
N VAL A 120 -6.27 12.17 14.08
CA VAL A 120 -5.21 11.16 14.26
C VAL A 120 -4.83 10.55 12.92
N VAL A 121 -5.82 10.18 12.10
CA VAL A 121 -5.58 9.64 10.75
C VAL A 121 -4.82 10.65 9.89
N VAL A 122 -5.30 11.90 9.82
CA VAL A 122 -4.66 12.95 9.01
C VAL A 122 -3.24 13.24 9.49
N VAL A 123 -3.00 13.30 10.80
CA VAL A 123 -1.66 13.52 11.38
C VAL A 123 -0.73 12.36 11.06
N CYS A 124 -1.18 11.11 11.24
CA CYS A 124 -0.36 9.94 10.88
C CYS A 124 -0.01 9.94 9.38
N TRP A 125 -0.97 10.26 8.52
CA TRP A 125 -0.75 10.36 7.07
C TRP A 125 0.23 11.47 6.70
N ALA A 126 0.04 12.67 7.26
CA ALA A 126 0.92 13.80 7.03
C ALA A 126 2.35 13.51 7.53
N ALA A 127 2.48 12.89 8.70
CA ALA A 127 3.78 12.48 9.25
C ALA A 127 4.47 11.44 8.35
N MET A 128 3.76 10.40 7.89
CA MET A 128 4.31 9.43 6.95
C MET A 128 4.77 10.09 5.65
N THR A 129 3.99 11.03 5.11
CA THR A 129 4.36 11.76 3.90
C THR A 129 5.57 12.66 4.12
N ALA A 130 5.67 13.35 5.25
CA ALA A 130 6.83 14.18 5.57
C ALA A 130 8.09 13.32 5.67
N VAL A 131 8.03 12.21 6.43
CA VAL A 131 9.13 11.23 6.55
C VAL A 131 9.52 10.68 5.17
N ARG A 132 8.52 10.33 4.35
CA ARG A 132 8.71 9.88 2.97
C ARG A 132 9.49 10.91 2.14
N MET A 133 9.07 12.18 2.17
CA MET A 133 9.72 13.24 1.39
C MET A 133 11.14 13.53 1.86
N VAL A 134 11.36 13.58 3.17
CA VAL A 134 12.70 13.80 3.73
C VAL A 134 13.66 12.68 3.30
N ILE A 135 13.26 11.41 3.47
CA ILE A 135 14.11 10.28 3.10
C ILE A 135 14.31 10.21 1.59
N PHE A 136 13.26 10.46 0.80
CA PHE A 136 13.38 10.52 -0.66
C PHE A 136 14.43 11.54 -1.09
N LEU A 137 14.38 12.77 -0.58
CA LEU A 137 15.37 13.81 -0.92
C LEU A 137 16.80 13.41 -0.51
N CYS A 138 16.97 12.70 0.61
CA CYS A 138 18.28 12.22 1.04
C CYS A 138 18.82 11.06 0.19
N VAL A 139 17.93 10.18 -0.31
CA VAL A 139 18.32 8.93 -0.95
C VAL A 139 18.30 9.00 -2.47
N HIS A 140 17.56 9.93 -3.06
CA HIS A 140 17.47 10.12 -4.52
C HIS A 140 18.83 10.24 -5.23
N PRO A 141 19.87 10.91 -4.67
CA PRO A 141 21.21 10.93 -5.26
C PRO A 141 21.91 9.56 -5.32
N TYR A 142 21.42 8.58 -4.56
CA TYR A 142 22.00 7.23 -4.41
C TYR A 142 21.11 6.14 -5.01
N ASN A 143 20.28 6.49 -6.01
CA ASN A 143 19.29 5.61 -6.65
C ASN A 143 19.86 4.29 -7.22
N PHE A 144 21.16 4.24 -7.51
CA PHE A 144 21.85 3.02 -7.95
C PHE A 144 21.91 1.92 -6.86
N TYR A 145 22.02 2.32 -5.59
CA TYR A 145 22.18 1.41 -4.46
C TYR A 145 20.90 1.20 -3.66
N PHE A 146 19.92 2.08 -3.86
CA PHE A 146 18.67 2.08 -3.13
C PHE A 146 17.54 2.48 -4.07
N SER A 147 16.52 1.65 -4.21
CA SER A 147 15.37 2.00 -5.04
C SER A 147 14.45 2.98 -4.30
N ASP A 148 14.51 4.24 -4.72
CA ASP A 148 13.62 5.30 -4.24
C ASP A 148 12.15 4.98 -4.57
N HIS A 149 11.87 4.45 -5.76
CA HIS A 149 10.53 4.03 -6.17
C HIS A 149 9.95 2.92 -5.29
N ILE A 150 10.67 1.82 -5.04
CA ILE A 150 10.19 0.75 -4.15
C ILE A 150 9.96 1.27 -2.73
N PHE A 151 10.82 2.16 -2.24
CA PHE A 151 10.65 2.81 -0.95
C PHE A 151 9.36 3.64 -0.87
N LEU A 152 9.10 4.45 -1.91
CA LEU A 152 7.86 5.23 -2.03
C LEU A 152 6.63 4.33 -2.12
N LEU A 153 6.65 3.29 -2.94
CA LEU A 153 5.52 2.35 -3.10
C LEU A 153 5.19 1.64 -1.79
N ASN A 154 6.18 1.24 -1.00
CA ASN A 154 5.90 0.60 0.30
C ASN A 154 5.28 1.59 1.31
N SER A 155 5.60 2.88 1.24
CA SER A 155 4.91 3.90 2.04
C SER A 155 3.43 4.04 1.66
N MET A 156 3.12 3.98 0.35
CA MET A 156 1.75 3.99 -0.16
C MET A 156 1.00 2.71 0.26
N MET A 157 1.66 1.56 0.21
CA MET A 157 1.11 0.28 0.66
C MET A 157 0.70 0.35 2.14
N ALA A 158 1.57 0.90 3.00
CA ALA A 158 1.26 1.09 4.43
C ALA A 158 0.05 2.03 4.64
N GLN A 159 -0.05 3.12 3.88
CA GLN A 159 -1.21 4.03 3.90
C GLN A 159 -2.51 3.32 3.49
N ILE A 160 -2.48 2.52 2.41
CA ILE A 160 -3.63 1.73 1.96
C ILE A 160 -4.04 0.70 3.03
N GLN A 161 -3.08 0.04 3.69
CA GLN A 161 -3.36 -0.90 4.79
C GLN A 161 -3.97 -0.22 6.01
N MET A 162 -3.56 1.01 6.33
CA MET A 162 -4.20 1.82 7.37
C MET A 162 -5.64 2.17 6.99
N SER A 163 -5.88 2.56 5.73
CA SER A 163 -7.23 2.82 5.22
C SER A 163 -8.11 1.57 5.31
N LEU A 164 -7.65 0.41 4.85
CA LEU A 164 -8.39 -0.85 4.97
C LEU A 164 -8.71 -1.20 6.44
N ALA A 165 -7.74 -1.02 7.34
CA ALA A 165 -7.97 -1.24 8.77
C ALA A 165 -9.07 -0.33 9.33
N MET A 166 -9.08 0.94 8.92
CA MET A 166 -10.09 1.91 9.33
C MET A 166 -11.48 1.56 8.78
N THR A 167 -11.58 1.20 7.50
CA THR A 167 -12.85 0.80 6.87
C THR A 167 -13.45 -0.43 7.55
N ILE A 168 -12.61 -1.43 7.89
CA ILE A 168 -13.05 -2.62 8.64
C ILE A 168 -13.52 -2.23 10.05
N TYR A 169 -12.73 -1.43 10.77
CA TYR A 169 -13.07 -0.98 12.12
C TYR A 169 -14.40 -0.21 12.15
N ARG A 170 -14.64 0.68 11.17
CA ARG A 170 -15.90 1.41 11.03
C ARG A 170 -17.08 0.50 10.77
N ARG A 171 -16.93 -0.49 9.87
CA ARG A 171 -17.99 -1.47 9.60
C ARG A 171 -18.40 -2.23 10.86
N GLU A 172 -17.44 -2.60 11.71
CA GLU A 172 -17.70 -3.30 12.97
C GLU A 172 -18.33 -2.38 14.02
N SER A 173 -17.92 -1.11 14.09
CA SER A 173 -18.35 -0.18 15.14
C SER A 173 -19.68 0.51 14.84
N CYS A 174 -19.90 0.89 13.57
CA CYS A 174 -21.00 1.74 13.13
C CYS A 174 -21.37 1.36 11.68
N PRO A 175 -22.20 0.33 11.47
CA PRO A 175 -22.56 -0.11 10.12
C PRO A 175 -23.33 1.01 9.40
N GLY A 176 -22.65 1.68 8.46
CA GLY A 176 -23.26 2.60 7.52
C GLY A 176 -23.85 1.89 6.29
N PRO A 177 -24.21 2.63 5.23
CA PRO A 177 -24.65 2.05 3.97
C PRO A 177 -23.59 1.10 3.39
N GLU A 178 -23.99 -0.12 3.02
CA GLU A 178 -23.05 -1.13 2.53
C GLU A 178 -22.28 -0.67 1.28
N CYS A 179 -22.89 0.18 0.45
CA CYS A 179 -22.28 0.69 -0.79
C CYS A 179 -20.95 1.43 -0.54
N TRP A 180 -20.86 2.24 0.50
CA TRP A 180 -19.64 3.00 0.81
C TRP A 180 -18.51 2.08 1.24
N TYR A 181 -18.81 1.09 2.07
CA TYR A 181 -17.85 0.07 2.48
C TYR A 181 -17.30 -0.69 1.25
N PHE A 182 -18.17 -1.16 0.36
CA PHE A 182 -17.74 -1.88 -0.84
C PHE A 182 -16.90 -1.00 -1.76
N LEU A 183 -17.28 0.26 -1.95
CA LEU A 183 -16.53 1.20 -2.78
C LEU A 183 -15.12 1.47 -2.20
N GLU A 184 -15.00 1.72 -0.89
CA GLU A 184 -13.71 1.96 -0.22
C GLU A 184 -12.78 0.75 -0.33
N VAL A 185 -13.29 -0.45 -0.06
CA VAL A 185 -12.52 -1.70 -0.16
C VAL A 185 -12.10 -1.96 -1.61
N THR A 186 -13.00 -1.77 -2.57
CA THR A 186 -12.71 -1.97 -4.00
C THR A 186 -11.62 -1.01 -4.48
N LEU A 187 -11.73 0.28 -4.13
CA LEU A 187 -10.74 1.28 -4.49
C LEU A 187 -9.38 0.99 -3.85
N ALA A 188 -9.36 0.57 -2.58
CA ALA A 188 -8.13 0.19 -1.90
C ALA A 188 -7.44 -1.00 -2.59
N TRP A 189 -8.18 -2.05 -2.96
CA TRP A 189 -7.60 -3.19 -3.68
C TRP A 189 -7.14 -2.83 -5.09
N ALA A 190 -7.87 -1.97 -5.81
CA ALA A 190 -7.41 -1.45 -7.09
C ALA A 190 -6.05 -0.76 -6.96
N LEU A 191 -5.87 0.07 -5.93
CA LEU A 191 -4.58 0.73 -5.64
C LEU A 191 -3.49 -0.26 -5.22
N VAL A 192 -3.82 -1.32 -4.49
CA VAL A 192 -2.87 -2.42 -4.21
C VAL A 192 -2.37 -3.02 -5.52
N PHE A 193 -3.28 -3.41 -6.42
CA PHE A 193 -2.88 -4.01 -7.71
C PHE A 193 -2.00 -3.08 -8.55
N LEU A 194 -2.36 -1.80 -8.63
CA LEU A 194 -1.55 -0.80 -9.33
C LEU A 194 -0.15 -0.68 -8.72
N THR A 195 -0.05 -0.64 -7.38
CA THR A 195 1.23 -0.59 -6.65
C THR A 195 2.06 -1.85 -6.89
N LEU A 196 1.44 -3.03 -6.98
CA LEU A 196 2.12 -4.29 -7.24
C LEU A 196 2.70 -4.35 -8.66
N VAL A 197 1.94 -3.92 -9.67
CA VAL A 197 2.41 -3.85 -11.06
C VAL A 197 3.61 -2.90 -11.16
N GLU A 198 3.50 -1.73 -10.54
CA GLU A 198 4.58 -0.73 -10.53
C GLU A 198 5.84 -1.27 -9.83
N ALA A 199 5.68 -1.93 -8.68
CA ALA A 199 6.79 -2.55 -7.96
C ALA A 199 7.47 -3.66 -8.78
N PHE A 200 6.69 -4.47 -9.50
CA PHE A 200 7.22 -5.50 -10.40
C PHE A 200 8.07 -4.86 -11.51
N MET A 201 7.51 -3.90 -12.24
CA MET A 201 8.20 -3.23 -13.35
C MET A 201 9.46 -2.49 -12.88
N THR A 202 9.35 -1.79 -11.75
CA THR A 202 10.47 -1.09 -11.08
C THR A 202 11.62 -2.04 -10.77
N ALA A 203 11.33 -3.16 -10.10
CA ALA A 203 12.36 -4.12 -9.70
C ALA A 203 12.91 -4.94 -10.88
N TRP A 204 12.09 -5.19 -11.91
CA TRP A 204 12.51 -5.95 -13.09
C TRP A 204 13.40 -5.15 -14.04
N LEU A 205 13.05 -3.87 -14.27
CA LEU A 205 13.65 -3.05 -15.32
C LEU A 205 14.67 -2.04 -14.80
N TYR A 206 14.43 -1.42 -13.65
CA TYR A 206 15.14 -0.19 -13.29
C TYR A 206 16.18 -0.36 -12.19
N HIS A 207 16.06 -1.37 -11.34
CA HIS A 207 16.94 -1.54 -10.19
C HIS A 207 17.55 -2.93 -10.06
N THR A 208 18.64 -3.01 -9.30
CA THR A 208 19.26 -4.28 -8.93
C THR A 208 18.45 -4.96 -7.82
N CYS A 209 18.53 -6.30 -7.75
CA CYS A 209 17.93 -7.09 -6.68
C CYS A 209 18.31 -6.54 -5.29
N PHE A 210 19.59 -6.27 -5.06
CA PHE A 210 20.06 -5.69 -3.81
C PHE A 210 19.38 -4.35 -3.48
N ALA A 211 19.35 -3.41 -4.44
CA ALA A 211 18.75 -2.09 -4.22
C ALA A 211 17.24 -2.17 -3.93
N SER A 212 16.50 -3.04 -4.62
CA SER A 212 15.07 -3.24 -4.39
C SER A 212 14.78 -3.87 -3.02
N TRP A 213 15.52 -4.90 -2.62
CA TRP A 213 15.33 -5.55 -1.32
C TRP A 213 15.77 -4.68 -0.14
N LEU A 214 16.87 -3.93 -0.29
CA LEU A 214 17.31 -2.96 0.71
C LEU A 214 16.25 -1.87 0.92
N ALA A 215 15.73 -1.30 -0.18
CA ALA A 215 14.66 -0.33 -0.12
C ALA A 215 13.40 -0.89 0.55
N LEU A 216 12.99 -2.12 0.21
CA LEU A 216 11.86 -2.80 0.84
C LEU A 216 12.08 -3.00 2.35
N LEU A 217 13.27 -3.47 2.76
CA LEU A 217 13.59 -3.71 4.17
C LEU A 217 13.52 -2.42 4.99
N VAL A 218 14.21 -1.37 4.53
CA VAL A 218 14.26 -0.08 5.23
C VAL A 218 12.87 0.55 5.32
N SER A 219 12.13 0.58 4.21
CA SER A 219 10.75 1.10 4.19
C SER A 219 9.80 0.27 5.06
N THR A 220 10.00 -1.04 5.17
CA THR A 220 9.18 -1.90 6.04
C THR A 220 9.37 -1.53 7.51
N ILE A 221 10.62 -1.33 7.95
CA ILE A 221 10.90 -0.93 9.33
C ILE A 221 10.25 0.41 9.66
N ILE A 222 10.23 1.35 8.72
CA ILE A 222 9.72 2.71 8.94
C ILE A 222 8.18 2.78 8.82
N PHE A 223 7.63 2.34 7.68
CA PHE A 223 6.22 2.55 7.36
C PHE A 223 5.32 1.40 7.81
N GLN A 224 5.77 0.15 7.69
CA GLN A 224 4.93 -0.99 8.09
C GLN A 224 4.82 -1.11 9.61
N SER A 225 5.86 -0.71 10.35
CA SER A 225 5.76 -0.56 11.82
C SER A 225 4.71 0.48 12.21
N THR A 226 4.65 1.61 11.50
CA THR A 226 3.64 2.66 11.71
C THR A 226 2.23 2.13 11.44
N ALA A 227 2.02 1.40 10.34
CA ALA A 227 0.74 0.78 10.04
C ALA A 227 0.33 -0.28 11.09
N CYS A 228 1.28 -1.08 11.58
CA CYS A 228 1.08 -2.01 12.69
C CYS A 228 0.65 -1.29 13.97
N ILE A 229 1.36 -0.23 14.37
CA ILE A 229 1.03 0.57 15.55
C ILE A 229 -0.37 1.18 15.41
N PHE A 230 -0.69 1.78 14.25
CA PHE A 230 -2.00 2.33 13.98
C PHE A 230 -3.11 1.29 14.13
N ARG A 231 -2.90 0.07 13.62
CA ARG A 231 -3.82 -1.05 13.81
C ARG A 231 -3.98 -1.44 15.28
N CYS A 232 -2.90 -1.46 16.06
CA CYS A 232 -2.97 -1.72 17.49
C CYS A 232 -3.78 -0.63 18.22
N LEU A 233 -3.57 0.64 17.86
CA LEU A 233 -4.36 1.77 18.39
C LEU A 233 -5.86 1.60 18.09
N LEU A 234 -6.21 1.21 16.86
CA LEU A 234 -7.60 0.91 16.48
C LEU A 234 -8.21 -0.21 17.32
N ARG A 235 -7.44 -1.24 17.66
CA ARG A 235 -7.93 -2.36 18.50
C ARG A 235 -8.12 -1.97 19.96
N CYS A 236 -7.31 -1.04 20.46
CA CYS A 236 -7.40 -0.53 21.83
C CYS A 236 -8.45 0.57 21.98
N ALA A 237 -8.95 1.15 20.89
CA ALA A 237 -9.98 2.17 20.93
C ALA A 237 -11.28 1.59 21.53
N PRO A 238 -11.87 2.23 22.56
CA PRO A 238 -13.09 1.76 23.16
C PRO A 238 -14.24 1.83 22.15
N ILE A 239 -14.87 0.69 21.86
CA ILE A 239 -16.12 0.64 21.10
C ILE A 239 -17.19 1.21 22.03
N ASP A 240 -17.81 2.32 21.63
CA ASP A 240 -18.71 3.11 22.47
C ASP A 240 -19.93 2.27 22.94
N GLU A 241 -19.83 1.69 24.13
CA GLU A 241 -20.78 0.73 24.71
C GLU A 241 -22.19 1.34 24.88
N LYS A 242 -22.30 2.67 24.93
CA LYS A 242 -23.58 3.37 25.01
C LYS A 242 -24.43 3.19 23.74
N ARG A 243 -23.82 3.04 22.55
CA ARG A 243 -24.56 2.84 21.30
C ARG A 243 -25.12 1.42 21.19
N SER A 244 -24.41 0.42 21.73
CA SER A 244 -24.90 -0.97 21.76
C SER A 244 -26.14 -1.12 22.65
N LYS A 245 -26.22 -0.37 23.75
CA LYS A 245 -27.41 -0.33 24.63
C LYS A 245 -28.61 0.36 23.96
N LEU A 246 -28.38 1.40 23.15
CA LEU A 246 -29.45 2.06 22.37
C LEU A 246 -30.01 1.16 21.26
N ILE A 247 -29.15 0.51 20.47
CA ILE A 247 -29.57 -0.40 19.40
C ILE A 247 -30.32 -1.61 19.99
N ASN A 248 -29.82 -2.19 21.08
CA ASN A 248 -30.50 -3.30 21.76
C ASN A 248 -31.79 -2.86 22.48
N GLY A 249 -31.89 -1.60 22.89
CA GLY A 249 -33.08 -1.02 23.49
C GLY A 249 -34.22 -0.83 22.49
N ASP A 250 -33.95 -0.26 21.32
CA ASP A 250 -34.96 -0.06 20.27
C ASP A 250 -35.43 -1.38 19.66
N SER A 251 -34.51 -2.33 19.45
CA SER A 251 -34.85 -3.67 18.96
C SER A 251 -35.82 -4.43 19.87
N ARG A 252 -35.83 -4.13 21.18
CA ARG A 252 -36.79 -4.71 22.14
C ARG A 252 -38.14 -3.99 22.10
N ARG A 253 -38.17 -2.68 21.86
CA ARG A 253 -39.41 -1.91 21.76
C ARG A 253 -40.23 -2.28 20.53
N GLU A 254 -39.60 -2.45 19.38
CA GLU A 254 -40.33 -2.87 18.17
C GLU A 254 -40.87 -4.30 18.26
N ARG A 255 -40.22 -5.17 19.04
CA ARG A 255 -40.67 -6.55 19.24
C ARG A 255 -41.83 -6.66 20.22
N GLY A 256 -41.95 -5.74 21.18
CA GLY A 256 -43.07 -5.67 22.11
C GLY A 256 -44.35 -5.05 21.52
N SER A 257 -44.24 -4.32 20.41
CA SER A 257 -45.39 -3.64 19.77
C SER A 257 -46.04 -4.45 18.65
N ARG A 258 -45.57 -5.67 18.37
CA ARG A 258 -46.16 -6.63 17.41
C ARG A 258 -46.84 -7.82 18.10
N VAL A 259 -47.38 -7.60 19.31
CA VAL A 259 -48.21 -8.58 20.03
C VAL A 259 -49.59 -7.97 20.20
#